data_AF-A0A931LQZ8-F1
#
_entry.id   AF-A0A931LQZ8-F1
#
_cell.length_a   1.000
_cell.length_b   1.000
_cell.length_c   1.000
_cell.angle_alpha   90.00
_cell.angle_beta   90.00
_cell.angle_gamma   90.00
#
_symmetry.space_group_name_H-M   'P 1'
#
loop_
_entity.id
_entity.type
_entity.pdbx_description
1 polymer ?
#
loop_
_entity_poly.entity_id
_entity_poly.type
_entity_poly.pdbx_seq_one_letter_code
_entity_poly.pdbx_strand_id
1 'polypeptide(L)' 'VPPYVIASDRTLRDLARLRPRTLDELTLAHGIGRRKAESYGEGLLRVIGQAAAT' A
#
# COMPACT_ATOMS: atom_id res chain seq x y z
N VAL A 1 -1.85 16.58 -0.36
CA VAL A 1 -3.12 15.89 -0.72
C VAL A 1 -3.67 15.20 0.52
N PRO A 2 -5.01 15.14 0.70
CA PRO A 2 -5.59 14.44 1.84
C PRO A 2 -5.21 12.95 1.85
N PRO A 3 -4.97 12.34 3.03
CA PRO A 3 -4.52 10.94 3.12
C PRO A 3 -5.47 9.95 2.41
N TYR A 4 -6.78 10.15 2.55
CA TYR A 4 -7.80 9.27 1.94
C TYR A 4 -7.78 9.29 0.40
N VAL A 5 -7.23 10.34 -0.22
CA VAL A 5 -7.04 10.43 -1.68
C VAL A 5 -5.85 9.56 -2.12
N ILE A 6 -4.83 9.44 -1.27
CA ILE A 6 -3.68 8.57 -1.51
C ILE A 6 -4.11 7.12 -1.34
N ALA A 7 -4.67 6.76 -0.18
CA ALA A 7 -5.17 5.42 0.11
C ALA A 7 -6.47 5.52 0.91
N SER A 8 -7.56 4.97 0.37
CA SER A 8 -8.83 4.89 1.08
C SER A 8 -8.77 3.84 2.20
N ASP A 9 -9.69 3.87 3.16
CA ASP A 9 -9.75 2.82 4.19
C ASP A 9 -9.94 1.41 3.61
N ARG A 10 -10.65 1.30 2.47
CA ARG A 10 -10.76 0.03 1.73
C ARG A 10 -9.40 -0.42 1.25
N THR A 11 -8.63 0.49 0.67
CA THR A 11 -7.25 0.24 0.21
C THR A 11 -6.34 -0.16 1.37
N LEU A 12 -6.39 0.56 2.51
CA LEU A 12 -5.57 0.26 3.68
C LEU A 12 -5.89 -1.12 4.26
N ARG A 13 -7.18 -1.48 4.35
CA ARG A 13 -7.60 -2.82 4.79
C ARG A 13 -7.12 -3.91 3.85
N ASP A 14 -7.14 -3.66 2.55
CA ASP A 14 -6.69 -4.61 1.54
C ASP A 14 -5.18 -4.82 1.62
N LEU A 15 -4.41 -3.73 1.73
CA LEU A 15 -2.96 -3.76 1.95
C LEU A 15 -2.57 -4.53 3.22
N ALA A 16 -3.33 -4.34 4.32
CA ALA A 16 -3.10 -5.06 5.57
C ALA A 16 -3.34 -6.57 5.43
N ARG A 17 -4.28 -6.99 4.56
CA ARG A 17 -4.56 -8.41 4.28
C ARG A 17 -3.53 -9.02 3.32
N LEU A 18 -3.21 -8.32 2.24
CA LEU A 18 -2.29 -8.77 1.19
C LEU A 18 -0.83 -8.80 1.67
N ARG A 19 -0.45 -7.89 2.57
CA ARG A 19 0.93 -7.71 3.09
C ARG A 19 2.00 -7.72 1.98
N PRO A 20 1.85 -6.86 0.96
CA PRO A 20 2.76 -6.83 -0.18
C PRO A 20 4.20 -6.53 0.24
N ARG A 21 5.14 -7.13 -0.48
CA ARG A 21 6.59 -6.98 -0.32
C ARG A 21 7.25 -6.29 -1.51
N THR A 22 6.53 -6.13 -2.62
CA THR A 22 7.04 -5.52 -3.84
C THR A 22 6.09 -4.44 -4.38
N LEU A 23 6.60 -3.55 -5.23
CA LEU A 23 5.79 -2.52 -5.89
C LEU A 23 4.71 -3.13 -6.79
N ASP A 24 4.98 -4.28 -7.42
CA ASP A 24 4.02 -4.99 -8.26
C ASP A 24 2.87 -5.56 -7.40
N GLU A 25 3.19 -6.18 -6.26
CA GLU A 25 2.19 -6.70 -5.33
C GLU A 25 1.31 -5.60 -4.73
N LEU A 26 1.82 -4.37 -4.56
CA LEU A 26 1.01 -3.23 -4.15
C LEU A 26 -0.13 -2.95 -5.14
N THR A 27 0.06 -3.23 -6.43
CA THR A 27 -0.97 -2.99 -7.46
C THR A 27 -2.13 -3.97 -7.41
N LEU A 28 -1.97 -5.09 -6.67
CA LEU A 28 -3.06 -6.03 -6.40
C LEU A 28 -4.08 -5.46 -5.41
N ALA A 29 -3.70 -4.45 -4.61
CA ALA A 29 -4.59 -3.82 -3.65
C ALA A 29 -5.57 -2.86 -4.33
N HIS A 30 -6.83 -2.90 -3.92
CA HIS A 30 -7.88 -2.06 -4.47
C HIS A 30 -7.54 -0.56 -4.41
N GLY A 31 -7.49 0.08 -5.58
CA GLY A 31 -7.27 1.53 -5.71
C GLY A 31 -5.80 1.94 -5.69
N ILE A 32 -4.86 0.99 -5.71
CA ILE A 32 -3.43 1.25 -5.97
C ILE A 32 -3.12 0.91 -7.42
N GLY A 33 -3.11 1.93 -8.27
CA GLY A 33 -2.56 1.80 -9.62
C GLY A 33 -1.04 2.01 -9.62
N ARG A 34 -0.40 1.65 -10.73
CA ARG A 34 1.05 1.79 -10.97
C ARG A 34 1.62 3.16 -10.57
N ARG A 35 0.97 4.27 -10.94
CA ARG A 35 1.40 5.63 -10.53
C ARG A 35 1.48 5.82 -9.02
N LYS A 36 0.52 5.26 -8.26
CA LYS A 36 0.51 5.33 -6.80
C LYS A 36 1.55 4.41 -6.19
N ALA A 37 1.75 3.22 -6.78
CA ALA A 37 2.82 2.31 -6.37
C ALA A 37 4.19 2.96 -6.57
N GLU A 38 4.44 3.62 -7.70
CA GLU A 38 5.70 4.35 -7.94
C GLU A 38 5.86 5.56 -7.00
N SER A 39 4.80 6.33 -6.77
CA SER A 39 4.89 7.58 -5.98
C SER A 39 4.96 7.35 -4.46
N TYR A 40 4.32 6.28 -3.95
CA TYR A 40 4.12 6.06 -2.51
C TYR A 40 4.51 4.66 -2.04
N GLY A 41 4.82 3.74 -2.95
CA GLY A 41 4.95 2.32 -2.64
C GLY A 41 6.12 2.01 -1.71
N GLU A 42 7.28 2.64 -1.88
CA GLU A 42 8.42 2.46 -0.97
C GLU A 42 8.06 2.78 0.50
N GLY A 43 7.29 3.86 0.71
CA GLY A 43 6.82 4.22 2.05
C GLY A 43 5.82 3.21 2.61
N LEU A 44 4.87 2.76 1.77
CA LEU A 44 3.88 1.75 2.15
C LEU A 44 4.54 0.41 2.50
N LEU A 45 5.45 -0.08 1.65
CA LEU A 45 6.17 -1.34 1.86
C LEU A 45 6.98 -1.31 3.16
N ARG A 46 7.62 -0.18 3.48
CA ARG A 46 8.36 -0.01 4.73
C ARG A 46 7.45 -0.17 5.95
N VAL A 47 6.31 0.54 5.97
CA VAL A 47 5.37 0.49 7.11
C VAL A 47 4.73 -0.90 7.24
N ILE A 48 4.29 -1.49 6.12
CA ILE A 48 3.72 -2.84 6.09
C ILE A 48 4.75 -3.86 6.58
N GLY A 49 6.01 -3.72 6.16
CA GLY A 49 7.11 -4.59 6.58
C GLY A 49 7.42 -4.48 8.07
N GLN A 50 7.36 -3.28 8.65
CA GLN A 50 7.54 -3.05 10.09
C GLN A 50 6.41 -3.68 10.92
N ALA A 51 5.16 -3.49 10.49
CA ALA A 51 4.01 -4.12 11.13
C ALA A 51 4.05 -5.66 11.05
N ALA A 52 4.84 -6.20 10.12
CA ALA A 52 4.98 -7.63 9.94
C ALA A 52 6.02 -8.32 10.82
N ALA A 53 6.89 -7.55 11.45
CA ALA A 53 7.99 -8.02 12.28
C ALA A 53 7.69 -7.94 13.79
N THR A 54 6.42 -7.67 14.16
CA THR A 54 5.91 -7.65 15.55
C THR A 54 5.06 -8.89 15.79
#